data_AF-X1CDV3-F1
#
_entry.id   AF-X1CDV3-F1
#
_cell.length_a   1.000
_cell.length_b   1.000
_cell.length_c   1.000
_cell.angle_alpha   90.00
_cell.angle_beta   90.00
_cell.angle_gamma   90.00
#
_symmetry.space_group_name_H-M   'P 1'
#
loop_
_entity.id
_entity.type
_entity.pdbx_description
1 polymer ?
#
loop_
_entity_poly.entity_id
_entity_poly.type
_entity_poly.pdbx_seq_one_letter_code
_entity_poly.pdbx_strand_id
1 'polypeptide(L)'
;VNTFASLFNGNLKTNIFFATARKYKSAREAALDKNNIPLSVYDNLIDSANQNLAPMHRWAGLKRNLLGVEKLRPYDVYVTVFNNTHEKIYPYENSKEIVLNSLKIMGDDYLNSIQLAFDNRWIDVYETQAKKSGAYSSGTTYGVHPYVLLNWTDLLNDVFTLTHEMGHNMHSYYTGKTQSFPYANYSIFLAEVASTFNESLLLDYLKKNAESDDEKLYLLEKYLNNITSTFYRQVMFAEFEKIVYAKAESGEALTPDLLSKLYKDIYQKY
;
A
#
# COMPACT_ATOMS: atom_id res chain seq x y z
N VAL A 1 -3.42 -24.05 13.37
CA VAL A 1 -4.54 -23.64 12.51
C VAL A 1 -5.83 -23.45 13.30
N ASN A 2 -6.24 -24.42 14.14
CA ASN A 2 -7.51 -24.35 14.90
C ASN A 2 -7.70 -23.07 15.75
N THR A 3 -6.68 -22.66 16.52
CA THR A 3 -6.77 -21.43 17.33
C THR A 3 -6.97 -20.17 16.48
N PHE A 4 -6.24 -20.03 15.38
CA PHE A 4 -6.40 -18.90 14.46
C PHE A 4 -7.78 -18.89 13.80
N ALA A 5 -8.28 -20.06 13.39
CA ALA A 5 -9.64 -20.18 12.86
C ALA A 5 -10.70 -19.76 13.89
N SER A 6 -10.55 -20.17 15.16
CA SER A 6 -11.45 -19.75 16.23
C SER A 6 -11.43 -18.24 16.48
N LEU A 7 -10.24 -17.62 16.51
CA LEU A 7 -10.10 -16.17 16.66
C LEU A 7 -10.70 -15.41 15.47
N PHE A 8 -10.42 -15.88 14.25
CA PHE A 8 -10.98 -15.31 13.02
C PHE A 8 -12.51 -15.39 13.00
N ASN A 9 -13.07 -16.56 13.31
CA ASN A 9 -14.52 -16.73 13.44
C ASN A 9 -15.13 -15.84 14.54
N GLY A 10 -14.42 -15.64 15.65
CA GLY A 10 -14.82 -14.70 16.70
C GLY A 10 -14.90 -13.26 16.19
N ASN A 11 -13.93 -12.83 15.39
CA ASN A 11 -13.93 -11.50 14.78
C ASN A 11 -15.10 -11.31 13.80
N LEU A 12 -15.33 -12.27 12.89
CA LEU A 12 -16.46 -12.24 11.96
C LEU A 12 -17.80 -12.12 12.70
N LYS A 13 -18.02 -12.97 13.71
CA LYS A 13 -19.23 -12.96 14.53
C LYS A 13 -19.44 -11.63 15.24
N THR A 14 -18.36 -11.01 15.72
CA THR A 14 -18.42 -9.69 16.36
C THR A 14 -18.91 -8.63 15.38
N ASN A 15 -18.36 -8.61 14.16
CA ASN A 15 -18.74 -7.64 13.13
C ASN A 15 -20.19 -7.87 12.64
N ILE A 16 -20.59 -9.13 12.44
CA ILE A 16 -21.96 -9.51 12.07
C ILE A 16 -22.96 -9.14 13.17
N PHE A 17 -22.61 -9.37 14.44
CA PHE A 17 -23.43 -8.99 15.58
C PHE A 17 -23.68 -7.48 15.60
N PHE A 18 -22.63 -6.66 15.51
CA PHE A 18 -22.79 -5.20 15.51
C PHE A 18 -23.53 -4.68 14.29
N ALA A 19 -23.32 -5.28 13.12
CA ALA A 19 -24.06 -4.94 11.91
C ALA A 19 -25.56 -5.20 12.09
N THR A 20 -25.92 -6.40 12.54
CA THR A 20 -27.31 -6.80 12.82
C THR A 20 -27.95 -5.91 13.90
N ALA A 21 -27.25 -5.68 15.02
CA ALA A 21 -27.74 -4.86 16.12
C ALA A 21 -28.00 -3.41 15.69
N ARG A 22 -27.24 -2.90 14.72
CA ARG A 22 -27.41 -1.58 14.11
C ARG A 22 -28.32 -1.58 12.88
N LYS A 23 -29.00 -2.70 12.60
CA LYS A 23 -30.00 -2.87 11.53
C LYS A 23 -29.44 -2.78 10.10
N TYR A 24 -28.15 -3.07 9.92
CA TYR A 24 -27.58 -3.29 8.58
C TYR A 24 -27.95 -4.69 8.07
N LYS A 25 -27.99 -4.86 6.74
CA LYS A 25 -28.27 -6.13 6.06
C LYS A 25 -27.06 -7.06 6.01
N SER A 26 -25.84 -6.52 6.15
CA SER A 26 -24.60 -7.29 6.21
C SER A 26 -23.51 -6.55 6.97
N ALA A 27 -22.49 -7.27 7.42
CA ALA A 27 -21.28 -6.72 8.00
C ALA A 27 -20.53 -5.81 7.01
N ARG A 28 -20.56 -6.14 5.71
CA ARG A 28 -19.93 -5.32 4.66
C ARG A 28 -20.63 -3.96 4.50
N GLU A 29 -21.97 -3.95 4.49
CA GLU A 29 -22.74 -2.70 4.43
C GLU A 29 -22.39 -1.81 5.63
N ALA A 30 -22.37 -2.39 6.84
CA ALA A 30 -21.99 -1.66 8.05
C ALA A 30 -20.57 -1.09 8.00
N ALA A 31 -19.61 -1.81 7.40
CA ALA A 31 -18.22 -1.37 7.29
C ALA A 31 -18.05 -0.22 6.28
N LEU A 32 -18.83 -0.21 5.20
CA LEU A 32 -18.74 0.78 4.12
C LEU A 32 -19.55 2.06 4.40
N ASP A 33 -20.59 1.98 5.22
CA ASP A 33 -21.50 3.10 5.53
C ASP A 33 -20.78 4.31 6.12
N LYS A 34 -19.77 4.11 6.98
CA LYS A 34 -19.00 5.21 7.60
C LYS A 34 -18.41 6.19 6.57
N ASN A 35 -18.01 5.68 5.41
CA ASN A 35 -17.43 6.48 4.32
C ASN A 35 -18.44 6.73 3.19
N ASN A 36 -19.72 6.36 3.39
CA ASN A 36 -20.78 6.43 2.40
C ASN A 36 -20.39 5.74 1.07
N ILE A 37 -19.76 4.56 1.17
CA ILE A 37 -19.31 3.81 0.00
C ILE A 37 -20.41 2.83 -0.42
N PRO A 38 -20.96 2.92 -1.65
CA PRO A 38 -21.92 1.94 -2.15
C PRO A 38 -21.29 0.53 -2.22
N LEU A 39 -22.07 -0.50 -1.88
CA LEU A 39 -21.64 -1.90 -2.00
C LEU A 39 -21.10 -2.24 -3.39
N SER A 40 -21.71 -1.66 -4.44
CA SER A 40 -21.31 -1.86 -5.83
C SER A 40 -19.89 -1.41 -6.12
N VAL A 41 -19.31 -0.45 -5.39
CA VAL A 41 -17.91 -0.04 -5.57
C VAL A 41 -16.97 -1.19 -5.19
N TYR A 42 -17.26 -1.88 -4.09
CA TYR A 42 -16.50 -3.04 -3.64
C TYR A 42 -16.63 -4.22 -4.61
N ASP A 43 -17.85 -4.48 -5.07
CA ASP A 43 -18.11 -5.57 -6.01
C ASP A 43 -17.44 -5.29 -7.37
N ASN A 44 -17.56 -4.06 -7.90
CA ASN A 44 -16.93 -3.67 -9.16
C ASN A 44 -15.40 -3.74 -9.10
N LEU A 45 -14.77 -3.44 -7.95
CA LEU A 45 -13.33 -3.58 -7.76
C LEU A 45 -12.90 -5.05 -7.95
N ILE A 46 -13.59 -5.97 -7.29
CA ILE A 46 -13.31 -7.41 -7.38
C ILE A 46 -13.57 -7.91 -8.80
N ASP A 47 -14.69 -7.54 -9.40
CA ASP A 47 -15.06 -7.99 -10.75
C ASP A 47 -14.07 -7.48 -11.80
N SER A 48 -13.67 -6.21 -11.70
CA SER A 48 -12.69 -5.61 -12.61
C SER A 48 -11.32 -6.26 -12.49
N ALA A 49 -10.85 -6.56 -11.27
CA ALA A 49 -9.59 -7.26 -11.08
C ALA A 49 -9.63 -8.68 -11.65
N ASN A 50 -10.71 -9.42 -11.37
CA ASN A 50 -10.91 -10.78 -11.87
C ASN A 50 -10.94 -10.86 -13.40
N GLN A 51 -11.55 -9.88 -14.06
CA GLN A 51 -11.56 -9.80 -15.53
C GLN A 51 -10.18 -9.47 -16.12
N ASN A 52 -9.24 -8.99 -15.30
CA ASN A 52 -7.95 -8.46 -15.75
C ASN A 52 -6.75 -9.10 -15.03
N LEU A 53 -6.81 -10.40 -14.70
CA LEU A 53 -5.69 -11.12 -14.07
C LEU A 53 -4.55 -11.46 -15.03
N ALA A 54 -4.78 -11.41 -16.35
CA ALA A 54 -3.81 -11.82 -17.35
C ALA A 54 -2.43 -11.13 -17.25
N PRO A 55 -2.32 -9.81 -16.98
CA PRO A 55 -1.02 -9.15 -16.75
C PRO A 55 -0.27 -9.68 -15.53
N MET A 56 -0.97 -9.98 -14.43
CA MET A 56 -0.38 -10.56 -13.22
C MET A 56 0.15 -11.98 -13.52
N HIS A 57 -0.65 -12.81 -14.17
CA HIS A 57 -0.22 -14.17 -14.58
C HIS A 57 0.94 -14.14 -15.56
N ARG A 58 0.96 -13.17 -16.48
CA ARG A 58 2.11 -12.96 -17.38
C ARG A 58 3.37 -12.62 -16.59
N TRP A 59 3.30 -11.73 -15.61
CA TRP A 59 4.44 -11.41 -14.75
C TRP A 59 4.92 -12.64 -13.96
N ALA A 60 4.01 -13.39 -13.35
CA ALA A 60 4.35 -14.64 -12.65
C ALA A 60 5.02 -15.66 -13.57
N GLY A 61 4.53 -15.82 -14.81
CA GLY A 61 5.13 -16.70 -15.82
C GLY A 61 6.53 -16.26 -16.25
N LEU A 62 6.74 -14.96 -16.45
CA LEU A 62 8.05 -14.39 -16.74
C LEU A 62 9.02 -14.64 -15.58
N LYS A 63 8.60 -14.35 -14.34
CA LYS A 63 9.40 -14.55 -13.14
C LYS A 63 9.79 -16.01 -12.95
N ARG A 64 8.86 -16.94 -13.17
CA ARG A 64 9.13 -18.39 -13.17
C ARG A 64 10.26 -18.75 -14.15
N ASN A 65 10.17 -18.26 -15.38
CA ASN A 65 11.16 -18.55 -16.43
C ASN A 65 12.52 -17.95 -16.08
N LEU A 66 12.56 -16.71 -15.57
CA LEU A 66 13.79 -16.03 -15.19
C LEU A 66 14.49 -16.69 -13.99
N LEU A 67 13.73 -17.22 -13.03
CA LEU A 67 14.26 -17.96 -11.88
C LEU A 67 14.65 -19.42 -12.21
N GLY A 68 14.27 -19.93 -13.39
CA GLY A 68 14.56 -21.31 -13.79
C GLY A 68 13.85 -22.39 -12.96
N VAL A 69 12.73 -22.05 -12.30
CA VAL A 69 11.97 -22.99 -11.45
C VAL A 69 10.84 -23.67 -12.22
N GLU A 70 10.58 -24.95 -11.95
CA GLU A 70 9.49 -25.69 -12.60
C GLU A 70 8.11 -25.09 -12.26
N LYS A 71 7.94 -24.71 -10.99
CA LYS A 71 6.70 -24.14 -10.46
C LYS A 71 7.03 -22.95 -9.57
N LEU A 72 6.42 -21.80 -9.85
CA LEU A 72 6.55 -20.63 -8.99
C LEU A 72 5.79 -20.86 -7.69
N ARG A 73 6.50 -20.90 -6.56
CA ARG A 73 5.94 -21.05 -5.22
C ARG A 73 5.71 -19.68 -4.57
N PRO A 74 4.88 -19.60 -3.50
CA PRO A 74 4.62 -18.33 -2.82
C PRO A 74 5.88 -17.60 -2.34
N TYR A 75 6.92 -18.33 -1.94
CA TYR A 75 8.19 -17.73 -1.52
C TYR A 75 9.03 -17.20 -2.70
N ASP A 76 8.85 -17.75 -3.91
CA ASP A 76 9.57 -17.30 -5.11
C ASP A 76 9.04 -15.95 -5.63
N VAL A 77 7.76 -15.63 -5.34
CA VAL A 77 7.10 -14.39 -5.79
C VAL A 77 7.82 -13.14 -5.28
N TYR A 78 8.53 -13.22 -4.16
CA TYR A 78 9.21 -12.09 -3.53
C TYR A 78 10.70 -11.98 -3.87
N VAL A 79 11.27 -12.94 -4.60
CA VAL A 79 12.68 -12.91 -4.99
C VAL A 79 12.90 -11.79 -6.01
N THR A 80 13.92 -10.94 -5.81
CA THR A 80 14.33 -9.94 -6.81
C THR A 80 15.15 -10.65 -7.87
N VAL A 81 14.75 -10.55 -9.14
CA VAL A 81 15.40 -11.21 -10.27
C VAL A 81 16.51 -10.35 -10.86
N PHE A 82 16.30 -9.04 -10.96
CA PHE A 82 17.27 -8.10 -11.53
C PHE A 82 18.06 -7.42 -10.41
N ASN A 83 19.03 -8.13 -9.82
CA ASN A 83 19.81 -7.61 -8.70
C ASN A 83 21.22 -7.11 -9.11
N ASN A 84 21.31 -6.35 -10.21
CA ASN A 84 22.60 -5.83 -10.69
C ASN A 84 22.84 -4.35 -10.42
N THR A 85 22.00 -3.71 -9.60
CA THR A 85 22.36 -2.41 -9.02
C THR A 85 23.44 -2.67 -7.99
N HIS A 86 24.70 -2.61 -8.41
CA HIS A 86 25.83 -2.47 -7.48
C HIS A 86 25.44 -1.37 -6.50
N GLU A 87 25.43 -1.70 -5.21
CA GLU A 87 24.95 -0.95 -4.03
C GLU A 87 25.00 0.58 -4.21
N LYS A 88 24.07 1.15 -4.99
CA LYS A 88 23.99 2.59 -5.18
C LYS A 88 23.52 3.13 -3.85
N ILE A 89 24.42 3.86 -3.21
CA ILE A 89 24.15 4.50 -1.93
C ILE A 89 23.33 5.75 -2.24
N TYR A 90 22.25 5.93 -1.50
CA TYR A 90 21.39 7.09 -1.59
C TYR A 90 21.51 7.88 -0.27
N PRO A 91 22.54 8.75 -0.12
CA PRO A 91 22.60 9.63 1.05
C PRO A 91 21.33 10.46 1.17
N TYR A 92 20.82 10.63 2.39
CA TYR A 92 19.59 11.39 2.64
C TYR A 92 19.61 12.78 1.99
N GLU A 93 20.72 13.51 2.11
CA GLU A 93 20.87 14.86 1.54
C GLU A 93 20.73 14.87 0.01
N ASN A 94 21.36 13.92 -0.68
CA ASN A 94 21.24 13.79 -2.15
C ASN A 94 19.83 13.33 -2.55
N SER A 95 19.19 12.52 -1.70
CA SER A 95 17.87 11.96 -1.97
C SER A 95 16.78 13.02 -1.95
N LYS A 96 16.91 14.10 -1.15
CA LYS A 96 15.99 15.24 -1.18
C LYS A 96 15.89 15.85 -2.59
N GLU A 97 17.01 15.98 -3.29
CA GLU A 97 17.03 16.51 -4.65
C GLU A 97 16.36 15.57 -5.65
N ILE A 98 16.57 14.25 -5.50
CA ILE A 98 15.88 13.23 -6.31
C ILE A 98 14.37 13.34 -6.13
N VAL A 99 13.89 13.47 -4.89
CA VAL A 99 12.47 13.65 -4.58
C VAL A 99 11.93 14.92 -5.24
N LEU A 100 12.57 16.07 -5.04
CA LEU A 100 12.14 17.34 -5.64
C LEU A 100 12.12 17.27 -7.18
N ASN A 101 13.17 16.72 -7.79
CA ASN A 101 13.26 16.57 -9.25
C ASN A 101 12.17 15.67 -9.82
N SER A 102 11.84 14.57 -9.12
CA SER A 102 10.77 13.67 -9.54
C SER A 102 9.37 14.29 -9.45
N LEU A 103 9.17 15.25 -8.55
CA LEU A 103 7.88 15.88 -8.29
C LEU A 103 7.69 17.20 -9.04
N LYS A 104 8.60 17.57 -9.95
CA LYS A 104 8.54 18.85 -10.71
C LYS A 104 7.22 19.10 -11.41
N ILE A 105 6.55 18.05 -11.89
CA ILE A 105 5.26 18.16 -12.58
C ILE A 105 4.13 18.69 -11.67
N MET A 106 4.31 18.66 -10.34
CA MET A 106 3.36 19.17 -9.36
C MET A 106 3.36 20.71 -9.25
N GLY A 107 4.36 21.38 -9.84
CA GLY A 107 4.48 22.84 -9.82
C GLY A 107 5.21 23.38 -8.59
N ASP A 108 5.66 24.64 -8.71
CA ASP A 108 6.56 25.29 -7.75
C ASP A 108 5.95 25.42 -6.35
N ASP A 109 4.65 25.65 -6.22
CA ASP A 109 3.98 25.76 -4.91
C ASP A 109 4.11 24.47 -4.09
N TYR A 110 3.99 23.32 -4.75
CA TYR A 110 4.12 22.02 -4.12
C TYR A 110 5.59 21.74 -3.73
N LEU A 111 6.52 22.03 -4.64
CA LEU A 111 7.96 21.88 -4.37
C LEU A 111 8.44 22.78 -3.22
N ASN A 112 8.00 24.04 -3.20
CA ASN A 112 8.32 24.99 -2.14
C ASN A 112 7.83 24.50 -0.76
N SER A 113 6.67 23.83 -0.72
CA SER A 113 6.15 23.26 0.52
C SER A 113 6.96 22.05 1.01
N ILE A 114 7.43 21.20 0.08
CA ILE A 114 8.36 20.10 0.42
C ILE A 114 9.71 20.66 0.88
N GLN A 115 10.24 21.66 0.18
CA GLN A 115 11.48 22.33 0.54
C GLN A 115 11.40 22.93 1.95
N LEU A 116 10.28 23.60 2.26
CA LEU A 116 10.02 24.12 3.61
C LEU A 116 10.11 23.00 4.68
N ALA A 117 9.55 21.81 4.40
CA ALA A 117 9.63 20.68 5.31
C ALA A 117 11.06 20.17 5.53
N PHE A 118 11.84 20.11 4.45
CA PHE A 118 13.25 19.73 4.48
C PHE A 118 14.12 20.73 5.25
N ASP A 119 13.84 22.02 5.12
CA ASP A 119 14.64 23.08 5.75
C ASP A 119 14.29 23.30 7.24
N ASN A 120 13.09 22.89 7.66
CA ASN A 120 12.56 23.22 9.01
C ASN A 120 12.42 22.00 9.94
N ARG A 121 13.20 20.94 9.72
CA ARG A 121 13.25 19.75 10.60
C ARG A 121 11.89 19.08 10.82
N TRP A 122 11.07 18.96 9.78
CA TRP A 122 9.82 18.19 9.89
C TRP A 122 10.06 16.68 9.93
N ILE A 123 11.29 16.24 9.63
CA ILE A 123 11.66 14.84 9.44
C ILE A 123 12.66 14.39 10.50
N ASP A 124 12.33 13.33 11.21
CA ASP A 124 13.26 12.59 12.08
C ASP A 124 13.85 11.40 11.31
N VAL A 125 15.09 11.56 10.81
CA VAL A 125 15.64 10.79 9.68
C VAL A 125 16.26 9.45 10.05
N TYR A 126 17.23 9.45 10.97
CA TYR A 126 18.11 8.30 11.19
C TYR A 126 17.60 7.36 12.28
N GLU A 127 17.96 6.09 12.19
CA GLU A 127 17.70 5.12 13.25
C GLU A 127 18.43 5.53 14.54
N THR A 128 17.78 5.35 15.69
CA THR A 128 18.41 5.47 17.00
C THR A 128 17.94 4.34 17.91
N GLN A 129 18.70 4.06 18.97
CA GLN A 129 18.33 3.01 19.92
C GLN A 129 16.91 3.25 20.47
N ALA A 130 16.06 2.22 20.36
CA ALA A 130 14.65 2.25 20.77
C ALA A 130 13.74 3.20 19.96
N LYS A 131 14.18 3.72 18.81
CA LYS A 131 13.30 4.42 17.86
C LYS A 131 12.24 3.45 17.32
N LYS A 132 11.03 3.98 17.09
CA LYS A 132 9.95 3.21 16.47
C LYS A 132 10.37 2.76 15.07
N SER A 133 10.13 1.49 14.74
CA SER A 133 10.44 0.92 13.43
C SER A 133 9.53 1.44 12.32
N GLY A 134 9.98 1.28 11.07
CA GLY A 134 9.24 1.69 9.88
C GLY A 134 9.34 3.19 9.59
N ALA A 135 8.33 3.72 8.91
CA ALA A 135 8.19 5.15 8.65
C ALA A 135 6.71 5.54 8.81
N TYR A 136 6.45 6.81 9.09
CA TYR A 136 5.09 7.37 9.06
C TYR A 136 5.10 8.90 9.01
N SER A 137 4.04 9.46 8.46
CA SER A 137 3.60 10.84 8.67
C SER A 137 2.63 10.92 9.84
N SER A 138 2.76 11.95 10.69
CA SER A 138 1.93 12.12 11.90
C SER A 138 0.45 12.38 11.62
N GLY A 139 0.08 12.64 10.35
CA GLY A 139 -1.24 13.13 9.98
C GLY A 139 -1.40 14.63 10.28
N THR A 140 -2.60 15.16 10.06
CA THR A 140 -2.90 16.58 10.27
C THR A 140 -2.83 16.96 11.75
N THR A 141 -1.77 17.69 12.13
CA THR A 141 -1.66 18.35 13.43
C THR A 141 -2.24 19.76 13.33
N TYR A 142 -3.53 19.95 13.59
CA TYR A 142 -4.18 21.25 13.35
C TYR A 142 -3.47 22.41 14.06
N GLY A 143 -3.14 23.47 13.30
CA GLY A 143 -2.39 24.63 13.78
C GLY A 143 -0.86 24.48 13.78
N VAL A 144 -0.34 23.30 13.42
CA VAL A 144 1.10 23.02 13.29
C VAL A 144 1.36 22.24 11.99
N HIS A 145 2.60 22.21 11.52
CA HIS A 145 2.97 21.34 10.40
C HIS A 145 3.01 19.86 10.82
N PRO A 146 2.72 18.93 9.89
CA PRO A 146 2.87 17.49 10.15
C PRO A 146 4.34 17.09 10.21
N TYR A 147 4.64 16.01 10.95
CA TYR A 147 5.99 15.45 11.07
C TYR A 147 6.11 14.12 10.33
N VAL A 148 7.33 13.78 9.93
CA VAL A 148 7.68 12.48 9.35
C VAL A 148 8.72 11.80 10.22
N LEU A 149 8.53 10.50 10.46
CA LEU A 149 9.55 9.64 11.04
C LEU A 149 10.05 8.68 9.96
N LEU A 150 11.37 8.58 9.82
CA LEU A 150 12.07 7.63 8.96
C LEU A 150 13.05 6.80 9.78
N ASN A 151 13.52 5.71 9.18
CA ASN A 151 14.70 4.97 9.60
C ASN A 151 15.59 4.77 8.37
N TRP A 152 16.42 5.77 8.07
CA TRP A 152 17.20 5.84 6.83
C TRP A 152 18.44 4.91 6.85
N THR A 153 18.64 4.15 5.77
CA THR A 153 19.72 3.17 5.59
C THR A 153 20.52 3.35 4.29
N ASP A 154 20.34 4.50 3.61
CA ASP A 154 20.96 4.85 2.34
C ASP A 154 20.64 3.90 1.16
N LEU A 155 19.51 3.20 1.22
CA LEU A 155 19.04 2.33 0.14
C LEU A 155 18.01 3.04 -0.74
N LEU A 156 17.84 2.59 -1.98
CA LEU A 156 16.80 3.13 -2.87
C LEU A 156 15.40 3.06 -2.23
N ASN A 157 15.14 2.01 -1.45
CA ASN A 157 13.87 1.86 -0.76
C ASN A 157 13.59 3.01 0.23
N ASP A 158 14.62 3.62 0.78
CA ASP A 158 14.48 4.77 1.67
C ASP A 158 14.02 6.01 0.90
N VAL A 159 14.50 6.19 -0.34
CA VAL A 159 14.03 7.28 -1.24
C VAL A 159 12.55 7.12 -1.56
N PHE A 160 12.09 5.90 -1.85
CA PHE A 160 10.66 5.61 -2.01
C PHE A 160 9.88 5.89 -0.74
N THR A 161 10.40 5.48 0.42
CA THR A 161 9.76 5.68 1.72
C THR A 161 9.64 7.18 2.05
N LEU A 162 10.69 7.96 1.87
CA LEU A 162 10.65 9.42 2.03
C LEU A 162 9.62 10.05 1.09
N THR A 163 9.60 9.64 -0.17
CA THR A 163 8.63 10.15 -1.16
C THR A 163 7.19 9.84 -0.77
N HIS A 164 6.94 8.61 -0.30
CA HIS A 164 5.65 8.15 0.20
C HIS A 164 5.19 9.01 1.38
N GLU A 165 6.03 9.12 2.41
CA GLU A 165 5.68 9.88 3.61
C GLU A 165 5.53 11.38 3.34
N MET A 166 6.33 11.94 2.43
CA MET A 166 6.15 13.33 2.00
C MET A 166 4.81 13.53 1.27
N GLY A 167 4.27 12.53 0.58
CA GLY A 167 2.91 12.58 0.04
C GLY A 167 1.85 12.69 1.13
N HIS A 168 1.93 11.86 2.17
CA HIS A 168 1.05 11.99 3.33
C HIS A 168 1.23 13.33 4.06
N ASN A 169 2.48 13.75 4.24
CA ASN A 169 2.84 14.98 4.91
C ASN A 169 2.27 16.20 4.18
N MET A 170 2.40 16.27 2.86
CA MET A 170 1.80 17.35 2.06
C MET A 170 0.28 17.29 2.07
N HIS A 171 -0.33 16.11 1.97
CA HIS A 171 -1.79 15.96 2.08
C HIS A 171 -2.30 16.51 3.43
N SER A 172 -1.63 16.18 4.53
CA SER A 172 -1.94 16.69 5.87
C SER A 172 -1.69 18.20 6.00
N TYR A 173 -0.59 18.69 5.44
CA TYR A 173 -0.22 20.10 5.47
C TYR A 173 -1.26 20.99 4.76
N TYR A 174 -1.63 20.62 3.54
CA TYR A 174 -2.66 21.36 2.80
C TYR A 174 -4.04 21.25 3.43
N THR A 175 -4.38 20.09 4.00
CA THR A 175 -5.62 19.92 4.76
C THR A 175 -5.65 20.87 5.96
N GLY A 176 -4.59 20.90 6.77
CA GLY A 176 -4.51 21.79 7.94
C GLY A 176 -4.51 23.28 7.60
N LYS A 177 -4.05 23.66 6.40
CA LYS A 177 -4.07 25.05 5.91
C LYS A 177 -5.43 25.50 5.39
N THR A 178 -6.22 24.60 4.83
CA THR A 178 -7.40 24.96 4.02
C THR A 178 -8.73 24.54 4.65
N GLN A 179 -8.71 23.58 5.58
CA GLN A 179 -9.89 23.06 6.25
C GLN A 179 -9.94 23.54 7.69
N SER A 180 -11.13 23.78 8.22
CA SER A 180 -11.32 24.00 9.67
C SER A 180 -11.09 22.70 10.44
N PHE A 181 -10.76 22.79 11.73
CA PHE A 181 -10.46 21.65 12.60
C PHE A 181 -11.41 20.43 12.45
N PRO A 182 -12.75 20.58 12.40
CA PRO A 182 -13.66 19.44 12.23
C PRO A 182 -13.48 18.65 10.94
N TYR A 183 -12.92 19.27 9.90
CA TYR A 183 -12.67 18.68 8.58
C TYR A 183 -11.19 18.37 8.33
N ALA A 184 -10.33 18.62 9.31
CA ALA A 184 -8.88 18.50 9.15
C ALA A 184 -8.37 17.05 9.14
N ASN A 185 -9.25 16.08 9.38
CA ASN A 185 -8.93 14.65 9.34
C ASN A 185 -9.62 14.00 8.13
N TYR A 186 -8.85 13.75 7.06
CA TYR A 186 -9.35 13.04 5.89
C TYR A 186 -9.54 11.54 6.18
N SER A 187 -10.45 10.90 5.43
CA SER A 187 -10.69 9.46 5.59
C SER A 187 -9.46 8.64 5.19
N ILE A 188 -9.22 7.54 5.90
CA ILE A 188 -8.21 6.53 5.52
C ILE A 188 -8.40 6.02 4.08
N PHE A 189 -9.63 6.08 3.55
CA PHE A 189 -9.93 5.72 2.17
C PHE A 189 -9.16 6.58 1.15
N LEU A 190 -8.83 7.82 1.50
CA LEU A 190 -8.09 8.76 0.65
C LEU A 190 -6.60 8.88 1.00
N ALA A 191 -6.18 8.30 2.13
CA ALA A 191 -4.87 8.57 2.71
C ALA A 191 -3.72 8.18 1.77
N GLU A 192 -3.84 7.04 1.10
CA GLU A 192 -2.80 6.47 0.22
C GLU A 192 -2.72 7.12 -1.17
N VAL A 193 -3.67 7.99 -1.54
CA VAL A 193 -3.70 8.56 -2.90
C VAL A 193 -2.47 9.44 -3.15
N ALA A 194 -2.14 10.34 -2.21
CA ALA A 194 -1.03 11.27 -2.38
C ALA A 194 0.34 10.58 -2.31
N SER A 195 0.52 9.65 -1.38
CA SER A 195 1.77 8.92 -1.18
C SER A 195 2.09 8.02 -2.38
N THR A 196 1.14 7.21 -2.82
CA THR A 196 1.32 6.31 -3.97
C THR A 196 1.47 7.06 -5.30
N PHE A 197 0.83 8.23 -5.44
CA PHE A 197 1.02 9.08 -6.61
C PHE A 197 2.45 9.64 -6.67
N ASN A 198 2.98 10.15 -5.55
CA ASN A 198 4.37 10.62 -5.50
C ASN A 198 5.37 9.50 -5.79
N GLU A 199 5.16 8.29 -5.26
CA GLU A 199 6.00 7.13 -5.60
C GLU A 199 5.98 6.80 -7.10
N SER A 200 4.80 6.94 -7.74
CA SER A 200 4.67 6.71 -9.17
C SER A 200 5.46 7.74 -9.99
N LEU A 201 5.46 9.01 -9.56
CA LEU A 201 6.27 10.06 -10.15
C LEU A 201 7.77 9.82 -9.94
N LEU A 202 8.18 9.40 -8.73
CA LEU A 202 9.56 9.00 -8.45
C LEU A 202 10.00 7.86 -9.36
N LEU A 203 9.20 6.81 -9.46
CA LEU A 203 9.52 5.66 -10.31
C LEU A 203 9.66 6.09 -11.78
N ASP A 204 8.75 6.92 -12.29
CA ASP A 204 8.84 7.44 -13.66
C ASP A 204 10.11 8.26 -13.88
N TYR A 205 10.46 9.14 -12.93
CA TYR A 205 11.69 9.91 -12.94
C TYR A 205 12.93 9.01 -12.96
N LEU A 206 13.02 8.05 -12.03
CA LEU A 206 14.16 7.13 -11.94
C LEU A 206 14.31 6.29 -13.21
N LYS A 207 13.20 5.81 -13.80
CA LYS A 207 13.23 5.04 -15.05
C LYS A 207 13.71 5.87 -16.24
N LYS A 208 13.37 7.16 -16.29
CA LYS A 208 13.83 8.08 -17.35
C LYS A 208 15.30 8.44 -17.22
N ASN A 209 15.84 8.40 -16.01
CA ASN A 209 17.22 8.74 -15.68
C ASN A 209 18.08 7.51 -15.33
N ALA A 210 17.60 6.31 -15.62
CA ALA A 210 18.36 5.08 -15.37
C ALA A 210 19.64 5.08 -16.22
N GLU A 211 20.77 4.75 -15.60
CA GLU A 211 22.10 4.79 -16.22
C GLU A 211 22.37 3.53 -17.06
N SER A 212 21.57 2.49 -16.89
CA SER A 212 21.69 1.21 -17.59
C SER A 212 20.34 0.51 -17.78
N ASP A 213 20.29 -0.43 -18.73
CA ASP A 213 19.14 -1.31 -18.90
C ASP A 213 18.89 -2.18 -17.66
N ASP A 214 19.94 -2.58 -16.94
CA ASP A 214 19.83 -3.36 -15.70
C ASP A 214 19.14 -2.57 -14.58
N GLU A 215 19.52 -1.30 -14.38
CA GLU A 215 18.84 -0.41 -13.42
C GLU A 215 17.37 -0.20 -13.81
N LYS A 216 17.11 -0.02 -15.11
CA LYS A 216 15.75 0.12 -15.63
C LYS A 216 14.91 -1.15 -15.42
N LEU A 217 15.49 -2.33 -15.62
CA LEU A 217 14.83 -3.62 -15.38
C LEU A 217 14.53 -3.83 -13.89
N TYR A 218 15.46 -3.46 -13.01
CA TYR A 218 15.23 -3.48 -11.56
C TYR A 218 14.06 -2.58 -11.14
N LEU A 219 14.01 -1.34 -11.64
CA LEU A 219 12.91 -0.41 -11.37
C LEU A 219 11.56 -0.94 -11.91
N LEU A 220 11.56 -1.55 -13.11
CA LEU A 220 10.38 -2.19 -13.67
C LEU A 220 9.91 -3.39 -12.83
N GLU A 221 10.84 -4.23 -12.37
CA GLU A 221 10.50 -5.32 -11.46
C GLU A 221 9.92 -4.80 -10.15
N LYS A 222 10.51 -3.76 -9.55
CA LYS A 222 9.97 -3.13 -8.33
C LYS A 222 8.52 -2.68 -8.55
N TYR A 223 8.22 -2.03 -9.67
CA TYR A 223 6.86 -1.64 -10.02
C TYR A 223 5.89 -2.82 -10.14
N LEU A 224 6.30 -3.87 -10.87
CA LEU A 224 5.48 -5.06 -11.08
C LEU A 224 5.21 -5.82 -9.77
N ASN A 225 6.22 -5.92 -8.90
CA ASN A 225 6.06 -6.49 -7.57
C ASN A 225 5.15 -5.62 -6.69
N ASN A 226 5.31 -4.29 -6.73
CA ASN A 226 4.48 -3.35 -5.98
C ASN A 226 3.00 -3.51 -6.38
N ILE A 227 2.63 -3.38 -7.65
CA ILE A 227 1.22 -3.50 -8.09
C ILE A 227 0.63 -4.88 -7.78
N THR A 228 1.43 -5.95 -7.88
CA THR A 228 1.00 -7.30 -7.48
C THR A 228 0.65 -7.35 -5.99
N SER A 229 1.43 -6.69 -5.15
CA SER A 229 1.27 -6.72 -3.69
C SER A 229 0.24 -5.74 -3.13
N THR A 230 0.03 -4.58 -3.78
CA THR A 230 -0.81 -3.47 -3.29
C THR A 230 -2.17 -3.41 -3.99
N PHE A 231 -2.28 -3.93 -5.21
CA PHE A 231 -3.57 -4.04 -5.90
C PHE A 231 -4.06 -5.49 -5.88
N TYR A 232 -3.47 -6.39 -6.69
CA TYR A 232 -4.02 -7.73 -6.90
C TYR A 232 -4.15 -8.54 -5.61
N ARG A 233 -3.11 -8.58 -4.78
CA ARG A 233 -3.16 -9.30 -3.49
C ARG A 233 -4.18 -8.70 -2.51
N GLN A 234 -4.40 -7.39 -2.53
CA GLN A 234 -5.38 -6.75 -1.65
C GLN A 234 -6.80 -7.05 -2.12
N VAL A 235 -7.04 -7.06 -3.43
CA VAL A 235 -8.33 -7.47 -4.00
C VAL A 235 -8.59 -8.96 -3.75
N MET A 236 -7.55 -9.80 -3.81
CA MET A 236 -7.62 -11.21 -3.40
C MET A 236 -8.08 -11.36 -1.94
N PHE A 237 -7.54 -10.57 -1.02
CA PHE A 237 -7.98 -10.57 0.38
C PHE A 237 -9.42 -10.08 0.54
N ALA A 238 -9.79 -9.01 -0.15
CA ALA A 238 -11.15 -8.48 -0.18
C ALA A 238 -12.16 -9.54 -0.68
N GLU A 239 -11.81 -10.27 -1.74
CA GLU A 239 -12.66 -11.32 -2.27
C GLU A 239 -12.80 -12.50 -1.29
N PHE A 240 -11.71 -12.92 -0.66
CA PHE A 240 -11.75 -13.93 0.41
C PHE A 240 -12.66 -13.50 1.55
N GLU A 241 -12.52 -12.26 2.02
CA GLU A 241 -13.35 -11.68 3.07
C GLU A 241 -14.83 -11.65 2.67
N LYS A 242 -15.15 -11.19 1.44
CA LYS A 242 -16.51 -11.21 0.87
C LYS A 242 -17.14 -12.60 0.93
N ILE A 243 -16.40 -13.64 0.53
CA ILE A 243 -16.90 -15.03 0.51
C ILE A 243 -17.12 -15.55 1.93
N VAL A 244 -16.16 -15.30 2.81
CA VAL A 244 -16.20 -15.79 4.19
C VAL A 244 -17.32 -15.14 4.99
N TYR A 245 -17.52 -13.82 4.88
CA TYR A 245 -18.66 -13.16 5.54
C TYR A 245 -19.99 -13.69 5.04
N ALA A 246 -20.16 -13.84 3.72
CA ALA A 246 -21.41 -14.36 3.16
C ALA A 246 -21.75 -15.77 3.70
N LYS A 247 -20.74 -16.64 3.85
CA LYS A 247 -20.89 -17.96 4.47
C LYS A 247 -21.23 -17.89 5.95
N ALA A 248 -20.56 -17.01 6.70
CA ALA A 248 -20.85 -16.83 8.12
C ALA A 248 -22.27 -16.28 8.35
N GLU A 249 -22.70 -15.31 7.54
CA GLU A 249 -24.03 -14.69 7.61
C GLU A 249 -25.15 -15.66 7.20
N SER A 250 -24.87 -16.63 6.33
CA SER A 250 -25.82 -17.71 5.99
C SER A 250 -25.88 -18.84 7.03
N GLY A 251 -25.08 -18.76 8.11
CA GLY A 251 -25.02 -19.75 9.17
C GLY A 251 -24.11 -20.95 8.88
N GLU A 252 -23.30 -20.91 7.82
CA GLU A 252 -22.35 -21.98 7.50
C GLU A 252 -21.18 -22.01 8.50
N ALA A 253 -20.79 -23.21 8.94
CA ALA A 253 -19.67 -23.38 9.84
C ALA A 253 -18.33 -23.25 9.10
N LEU A 254 -17.58 -22.18 9.39
CA LEU A 254 -16.25 -21.92 8.86
C LEU A 254 -15.18 -22.77 9.56
N THR A 255 -15.06 -24.04 9.16
CA THR A 255 -14.03 -24.94 9.69
C THR A 255 -12.63 -24.53 9.21
N PRO A 256 -11.56 -24.90 9.94
CA PRO A 256 -10.18 -24.70 9.51
C PRO A 256 -9.89 -25.21 8.09
N ASP A 257 -10.43 -26.38 7.73
CA ASP A 257 -10.23 -26.99 6.42
C ASP A 257 -10.96 -26.20 5.32
N LEU A 258 -12.18 -25.74 5.60
CA LEU A 258 -12.93 -24.91 4.66
C LEU A 258 -12.22 -23.58 4.42
N LEU A 259 -11.78 -22.90 5.49
CA LEU A 259 -11.04 -21.63 5.37
C LEU A 259 -9.74 -21.81 4.58
N SER A 260 -8.99 -22.87 4.86
CA SER A 260 -7.74 -23.17 4.16
C SER A 260 -7.98 -23.47 2.68
N LYS A 261 -9.05 -24.21 2.36
CA LYS A 261 -9.45 -24.50 0.98
C LYS A 261 -9.86 -23.23 0.24
N LEU A 262 -10.76 -22.43 0.82
CA LEU A 262 -11.21 -21.17 0.20
C LEU A 262 -10.04 -20.23 -0.09
N TYR A 263 -9.13 -20.08 0.88
CA TYR A 263 -7.96 -19.24 0.72
C TYR A 263 -7.03 -19.77 -0.37
N LYS A 264 -6.79 -21.09 -0.42
CA LYS A 264 -5.99 -21.74 -1.47
C LYS A 264 -6.60 -21.53 -2.85
N ASP A 265 -7.91 -21.78 -3.01
CA ASP A 265 -8.59 -21.68 -4.30
C ASP A 265 -8.53 -20.23 -4.84
N ILE A 266 -8.70 -19.25 -3.95
CA ILE A 266 -8.54 -17.83 -4.29
C ILE A 266 -7.07 -17.50 -4.62
N TYR A 267 -6.11 -17.96 -3.82
CA TYR A 267 -4.70 -17.73 -4.08
C TYR A 267 -4.22 -18.36 -5.39
N GLN A 268 -4.81 -19.50 -5.81
CA GLN A 268 -4.47 -20.11 -7.09
C GLN A 268 -5.09 -19.38 -8.29
N LYS A 269 -6.18 -18.64 -8.07
CA LYS A 269 -6.83 -17.85 -9.10
C LYS A 269 -6.05 -16.58 -9.41
N TYR A 270 -5.58 -15.87 -8.37
CA TYR A 270 -4.76 -14.67 -8.48
C TYR A 270 -3.32 -15.02 -8.81
#